data_AF-A0A953M692-F1
#
_entry.id   AF-A0A953M692-F1
#
_cell.length_a   1.000
_cell.length_b   1.000
_cell.length_c   1.000
_cell.angle_alpha   90.00
_cell.angle_beta   90.00
_cell.angle_gamma   90.00
#
_symmetry.space_group_name_H-M   'P 1'
#
loop_
_entity.id
_entity.type
_entity.pdbx_description
1 polymer ?
#
loop_
_entity_poly.entity_id
_entity_poly.type
_entity_poly.pdbx_seq_one_letter_code
_entity_poly.pdbx_strand_id
1 'polypeptide(L)'
;MNQIEHEPTQARDAGDEPRRVVITGTGAVTCLGSDEKSTWEAMREGRSGIRMFDPGPFDVIGDDWATRIAGQIVDLDTSAYLEHREVKK
;
A
#
# COMPACT_ATOMS: atom_id res chain seq x y z
N MET A 1 9.81 26.43 30.45
CA MET A 1 10.16 25.48 29.37
C MET A 1 9.92 24.09 29.94
N ASN A 2 8.68 23.60 29.89
CA ASN A 2 8.32 22.30 30.44
C ASN A 2 8.72 21.23 29.45
N GLN A 3 9.60 20.32 29.87
CA GLN A 3 9.86 19.09 29.13
C GLN A 3 8.67 18.17 29.34
N ILE A 4 8.00 17.80 28.25
CA ILE A 4 6.97 16.78 28.24
C ILE A 4 7.72 15.46 28.12
N GLU A 5 7.94 14.80 29.25
CA GLU A 5 8.42 13.42 29.25
C GLU A 5 7.28 12.53 28.76
N HIS A 6 7.47 11.89 27.60
CA HIS A 6 6.52 10.92 27.09
C HIS A 6 6.69 9.61 27.88
N GLU A 7 5.86 9.42 28.91
CA GLU A 7 5.79 8.14 29.62
C GLU A 7 5.37 7.02 28.63
N PRO A 8 6.14 5.93 28.52
CA PRO A 8 5.72 4.78 27.73
C PRO A 8 4.49 4.12 28.36
N THR A 9 3.46 3.88 27.55
CA THR A 9 2.24 3.16 27.94
C THR A 9 2.59 1.80 28.55
N GLN A 10 2.34 1.64 29.85
CA GLN A 10 2.59 0.41 30.60
C GLN A 10 1.69 -0.72 30.07
N ALA A 11 2.30 -1.78 29.52
CA ALA A 11 1.60 -3.01 29.18
C ALA A 11 1.29 -3.76 30.48
N ARG A 12 0.01 -4.04 30.74
CA ARG A 12 -0.42 -4.72 31.97
C ARG A 12 -0.25 -6.22 31.85
N ASP A 13 0.19 -6.81 32.95
CA ASP A 13 0.52 -8.21 33.00
C ASP A 13 -0.27 -9.04 34.01
N ALA A 14 -0.26 -10.34 33.78
CA ALA A 14 -0.21 -11.30 34.87
C ALA A 14 1.16 -12.01 34.78
N GLY A 15 2.25 -11.22 34.82
CA GLY A 15 3.66 -11.62 34.70
C GLY A 15 4.52 -10.73 33.77
N ASP A 16 4.83 -9.52 34.22
CA ASP A 16 5.34 -8.27 33.55
C ASP A 16 6.42 -8.36 32.43
N GLU A 17 6.15 -9.03 31.31
CA GLU A 17 6.83 -8.81 30.02
C GLU A 17 5.82 -8.68 28.85
N PRO A 18 5.95 -7.63 28.00
CA PRO A 18 5.05 -7.43 26.88
C PRO A 18 5.11 -8.63 25.91
N ARG A 19 3.94 -9.20 25.59
CA ARG A 19 3.84 -10.34 24.69
C ARG A 19 4.55 -10.04 23.37
N ARG A 20 5.45 -10.95 22.97
CA ARG A 20 6.14 -10.85 21.68
C ARG A 20 5.13 -11.02 20.56
N VAL A 21 4.97 -9.96 19.76
CA VAL A 21 4.21 -9.98 18.51
C VAL A 21 5.21 -10.10 17.36
N VAL A 22 4.92 -11.00 16.42
CA VAL A 22 5.76 -11.25 15.24
C VAL A 22 4.95 -11.09 13.97
N ILE A 23 5.63 -10.72 12.87
CA ILE A 23 5.05 -10.71 11.54
C ILE A 23 5.16 -12.11 10.96
N THR A 24 4.04 -12.72 10.60
CA THR A 24 3.96 -14.09 10.05
C THR A 24 3.63 -14.14 8.56
N GLY A 25 3.28 -13.00 7.96
CA GLY A 25 2.96 -12.89 6.55
C GLY A 25 2.93 -11.45 6.09
N THR A 26 3.21 -11.26 4.80
CA THR A 26 3.20 -9.96 4.12
C THR A 26 2.47 -10.09 2.79
N GLY A 27 1.92 -8.99 2.32
CA GLY A 27 1.27 -8.86 1.03
C GLY A 27 1.25 -7.39 0.64
N ALA A 28 1.39 -7.11 -0.64
CA ALA A 28 1.41 -5.75 -1.15
C ALA A 28 0.78 -5.69 -2.53
N VAL A 29 0.01 -4.63 -2.77
CA VAL A 29 -0.45 -4.23 -4.10
C VAL A 29 -0.11 -2.75 -4.22
N THR A 30 0.81 -2.42 -5.12
CA THR A 30 1.39 -1.09 -5.21
C THR A 30 1.61 -0.67 -6.66
N CYS A 31 1.94 0.60 -6.90
CA CYS A 31 2.36 1.08 -8.22
C CYS A 31 3.75 0.56 -8.65
N LEU A 32 4.44 -0.19 -7.79
CA LEU A 32 5.72 -0.84 -8.09
C LEU A 32 5.58 -2.33 -8.40
N GLY A 33 4.43 -2.93 -8.12
CA GLY A 33 4.14 -4.34 -8.32
C GLY A 33 2.83 -4.77 -7.65
N SER A 34 2.17 -5.77 -8.22
CA SER A 34 0.91 -6.35 -7.73
C SER A 34 1.10 -7.41 -6.62
N ASP A 35 2.34 -7.70 -6.24
CA ASP A 35 2.69 -8.58 -5.12
C ASP A 35 3.87 -8.04 -4.29
N GLU A 36 4.13 -8.68 -3.15
CA GLU A 36 5.19 -8.27 -2.22
C GLU A 36 6.59 -8.38 -2.82
N LYS A 37 6.87 -9.43 -3.59
CA LYS A 37 8.20 -9.70 -4.14
C LYS A 37 8.50 -8.70 -5.24
N SER A 38 7.58 -8.49 -6.17
CA SER A 38 7.75 -7.51 -7.26
C SER A 38 7.87 -6.08 -6.74
N THR A 39 7.08 -5.72 -5.71
CA THR A 39 7.19 -4.43 -5.02
C THR A 39 8.57 -4.25 -4.38
N TRP A 40 9.07 -5.27 -3.66
CA TRP A 40 10.36 -5.20 -2.97
C TRP A 40 11.54 -5.11 -3.94
N GLU A 41 11.54 -5.91 -5.00
CA GLU A 41 12.57 -5.86 -6.05
C GLU A 41 12.64 -4.48 -6.70
N ALA A 42 11.48 -3.91 -7.07
CA ALA A 42 11.40 -2.58 -7.66
C ALA A 42 11.96 -1.49 -6.75
N MET A 43 11.60 -1.55 -5.46
CA MET A 43 12.07 -0.61 -4.45
C MET A 43 13.58 -0.68 -4.28
N ARG A 44 14.16 -1.89 -4.23
CA ARG A 44 15.61 -2.10 -4.10
C ARG A 44 16.39 -1.61 -5.32
N GLU A 45 15.81 -1.71 -6.50
CA GLU A 45 16.39 -1.19 -7.74
C GLU A 45 16.20 0.32 -7.92
N GLY A 46 15.44 0.98 -7.04
CA GLY A 46 15.13 2.41 -7.16
C GLY A 46 14.21 2.74 -8.33
N ARG A 47 13.37 1.80 -8.77
CA ARG A 47 12.38 2.04 -9.84
C ARG A 47 11.30 3.01 -9.33
N SER A 48 10.90 3.94 -10.18
CA SER A 48 9.75 4.82 -9.91
C SER A 48 8.46 4.16 -10.40
N GLY A 49 7.46 4.05 -9.52
CA GLY A 49 6.10 3.66 -9.88
C GLY A 49 5.25 4.83 -10.40
N ILE A 50 5.75 6.06 -10.30
CA ILE A 50 5.08 7.26 -10.78
C ILE A 50 5.33 7.43 -12.28
N ARG A 51 4.24 7.60 -13.03
CA ARG A 51 4.24 7.79 -14.48
C ARG A 51 3.06 8.67 -14.89
N MET A 52 3.02 9.04 -16.17
CA MET A 52 1.81 9.62 -16.76
C MET A 52 0.65 8.67 -16.54
N PHE A 53 -0.47 9.17 -16.01
CA PHE A 53 -1.63 8.33 -15.73
C PHE A 53 -2.33 7.96 -17.04
N ASP A 54 -2.80 6.71 -17.15
CA ASP A 54 -3.69 6.28 -18.23
C ASP A 54 -5.05 6.98 -18.07
N PRO A 55 -5.49 7.80 -19.04
CA PRO A 55 -6.73 8.54 -18.94
C PRO A 55 -7.98 7.67 -19.04
N GLY A 56 -7.92 6.45 -19.61
CA GLY A 56 -9.11 5.63 -19.92
C GLY A 56 -10.15 5.52 -18.78
N PRO A 57 -9.75 5.14 -17.55
CA PRO A 57 -10.68 5.06 -16.40
C PRO A 57 -11.23 6.43 -15.93
N PHE A 58 -10.65 7.52 -16.42
CA PHE A 58 -10.84 8.91 -15.99
C PHE A 58 -11.22 9.84 -17.16
N ASP A 59 -11.59 9.28 -18.32
CA ASP A 59 -11.90 10.01 -19.55
C ASP A 59 -13.02 11.06 -19.39
N VAL A 60 -13.84 10.92 -18.34
CA VAL A 60 -14.98 11.80 -18.03
C VAL A 60 -14.58 13.25 -17.77
N ILE A 61 -13.32 13.52 -17.43
CA ILE A 61 -12.81 14.86 -17.09
C ILE A 61 -11.81 15.38 -18.16
N GLY A 62 -11.40 14.56 -19.13
CA GLY A 62 -10.51 14.97 -20.22
C GLY A 62 -9.20 15.61 -19.75
N ASP A 63 -8.72 16.61 -20.50
CA ASP A 63 -7.48 17.35 -20.23
C ASP A 63 -7.61 18.42 -19.12
N ASP A 64 -8.66 18.41 -18.31
CA ASP A 64 -8.90 19.50 -17.36
C ASP A 64 -8.16 19.33 -16.02
N TRP A 65 -7.44 18.21 -15.80
CA TRP A 65 -6.66 18.07 -14.56
C TRP A 65 -5.38 18.91 -14.61
N ALA A 66 -5.00 19.53 -13.50
CA ALA A 66 -3.68 20.19 -13.41
C ALA A 66 -2.54 19.15 -13.30
N THR A 67 -2.80 17.99 -12.69
CA THR A 67 -1.81 16.93 -12.48
C THR A 67 -1.99 15.81 -13.50
N ARG A 68 -0.89 15.39 -14.13
CA ARG A 68 -0.88 14.33 -15.16
C ARG A 68 -0.08 13.08 -14.80
N ILE A 69 0.46 13.03 -13.59
CA ILE A 69 1.22 11.89 -13.10
C ILE A 69 0.49 11.19 -11.95
N ALA A 70 0.62 9.87 -11.88
CA ALA A 70 0.08 9.05 -10.81
C ALA A 70 0.87 7.75 -10.64
N GLY A 71 0.77 7.15 -9.45
CA GLY A 71 1.18 5.77 -9.18
C GLY A 71 0.02 4.82 -9.40
N GLN A 72 -0.30 4.52 -10.65
CA GLN A 72 -1.37 3.56 -10.98
C GLN A 72 -0.88 2.11 -10.85
N ILE A 73 -1.79 1.23 -10.42
CA ILE A 73 -1.65 -0.23 -10.56
C ILE A 73 -2.21 -0.60 -11.93
N VAL A 74 -1.46 -1.32 -12.75
CA VAL A 74 -1.87 -1.66 -14.15
C VAL A 74 -1.89 -3.15 -14.45
N ASP A 75 -1.36 -3.95 -13.56
CA ASP A 75 -1.11 -5.38 -13.72
C ASP A 75 -1.94 -6.24 -12.75
N LEU A 76 -2.94 -5.64 -12.08
CA LEU A 76 -3.79 -6.35 -11.14
C LEU A 76 -5.00 -6.96 -11.84
N ASP A 77 -5.00 -8.28 -11.99
CA ASP A 77 -6.20 -9.05 -12.32
C ASP A 77 -6.92 -9.50 -11.04
N THR A 78 -7.99 -8.79 -10.68
CA THR A 78 -8.79 -9.11 -9.49
C THR A 78 -9.54 -10.44 -9.61
N SER A 79 -9.76 -10.95 -10.83
CA SER A 79 -10.48 -12.22 -11.04
C SER A 79 -9.67 -13.44 -10.60
N ALA A 80 -8.34 -13.29 -10.46
CA ALA A 80 -7.48 -14.32 -9.90
C ALA A 80 -7.66 -14.52 -8.38
N TYR A 81 -8.32 -13.57 -7.69
CA TYR A 81 -8.43 -13.54 -6.23
C TYR A 81 -9.87 -13.45 -5.71
N LEU A 82 -10.79 -12.96 -6.53
CA LEU A 82 -12.19 -12.73 -6.18
C LEU A 82 -13.12 -13.53 -7.08
N GLU A 83 -14.20 -14.04 -6.51
CA GLU A 83 -15.28 -14.66 -7.27
C GLU A 83 -15.92 -13.66 -8.24
N HIS A 84 -16.45 -14.13 -9.38
CA HIS A 84 -16.98 -13.24 -10.43
C HIS A 84 -18.06 -12.25 -9.93
N ARG A 85 -18.85 -12.66 -8.93
CA ARG A 85 -19.88 -11.82 -8.31
C ARG A 85 -19.30 -10.71 -7.42
N GLU A 86 -18.10 -10.89 -6.90
CA GLU A 86 -17.42 -9.96 -5.99
C GLU A 86 -16.55 -8.95 -6.73
N VAL A 87 -16.03 -9.30 -7.92
CA VAL A 87 -15.22 -8.41 -8.78
C VAL A 87 -15.94 -7.12 -9.18
N LYS A 88 -17.28 -7.14 -9.26
CA LYS A 88 -18.09 -5.97 -9.68
C LYS A 88 -18.65 -5.13 -8.52
N LYS A 89 -18.30 -5.45 -7.27
CA LYS A 89 -18.67 -4.62 -6.10
C LYS A 89 -17.69 -3.48 -5.93
#